data_AF-A0A928TDT1-F1
#
_entry.id   AF-A0A928TDT1-F1
#
_cell.length_a   1.000
_cell.length_b   1.000
_cell.length_c   1.000
_cell.angle_alpha   90.00
_cell.angle_beta   90.00
_cell.angle_gamma   90.00
#
_symmetry.space_group_name_H-M   'P 1'
#
loop_
_entity.id
_entity.type
_entity.pdbx_description
1 polymer ?
#
loop_
_entity_poly.entity_id
_entity_poly.type
_entity_poly.pdbx_seq_one_letter_code
_entity_poly.pdbx_strand_id
1 'polypeptide(L)' 'MAKANWSDIEALVKPWFDQGLQPDRSDLMDLAFQRDASDDVIDALDTLGGRPLESLAQLKEQLAQKGVLA' A
#
# COMPACT_ATOMS: atom_id res chain seq x y z
N MET A 1 17.80 1.99 0.95
CA MET A 1 16.44 1.66 0.50
C MET A 1 15.65 2.94 0.57
N ALA A 2 15.04 3.34 -0.54
CA ALA A 2 14.13 4.48 -0.53
C ALA A 2 12.89 4.09 0.30
N LYS A 3 12.23 5.10 0.88
CA LYS A 3 11.15 4.89 1.85
C LYS A 3 9.91 5.61 1.34
N ALA A 4 8.80 4.90 1.24
CA ALA A 4 7.54 5.47 0.80
C ALA A 4 7.00 6.43 1.86
N ASN A 5 6.45 7.56 1.40
CA ASN A 5 5.67 8.43 2.26
C ASN A 5 4.29 7.78 2.49
N TRP A 6 3.93 7.62 3.77
CA TRP A 6 2.62 7.06 4.13
C TRP A 6 1.46 7.83 3.51
N SER A 7 1.56 9.16 3.40
CA SER A 7 0.49 9.98 2.82
C SER A 7 0.20 9.65 1.35
N ASP A 8 1.22 9.27 0.59
CA ASP A 8 1.06 8.91 -0.83
C ASP A 8 0.38 7.54 -0.97
N ILE A 9 0.78 6.59 -0.14
CA ILE A 9 0.15 5.26 -0.05
C ILE A 9 -1.31 5.39 0.40
N GLU A 10 -1.55 6.18 1.45
CA GLU A 10 -2.90 6.42 1.98
C GLU A 10 -3.80 7.06 0.93
N ALA A 11 -3.35 8.11 0.23
CA ALA A 11 -4.13 8.75 -0.82
C ALA A 11 -4.48 7.79 -1.97
N LEU A 12 -3.57 6.86 -2.30
CA LEU A 12 -3.79 5.85 -3.34
C LEU A 12 -4.87 4.85 -2.94
N VAL A 13 -4.77 4.27 -1.73
CA VAL A 13 -5.54 3.08 -1.33
C VAL A 13 -6.78 3.40 -0.51
N LYS A 14 -6.84 4.59 0.12
CA LYS A 14 -7.97 5.02 0.96
C LYS A 14 -9.33 4.93 0.27
N PRO A 15 -9.50 5.32 -1.01
CA PRO A 15 -10.79 5.18 -1.68
C PRO A 15 -11.33 3.76 -1.72
N TRP A 16 -10.46 2.75 -1.73
CA TRP A 16 -10.88 1.34 -1.76
C TRP A 16 -11.32 0.86 -0.37
N PHE A 17 -10.55 1.20 0.66
CA PHE A 17 -10.91 0.88 2.05
C PHE A 17 -12.18 1.62 2.49
N ASP A 18 -12.39 2.86 2.04
CA ASP A 18 -13.62 3.62 2.32
C ASP A 18 -14.86 2.98 1.67
N GLN A 19 -14.69 2.19 0.60
CA GLN A 19 -15.74 1.39 -0.02
C GLN A 19 -15.94 0.02 0.64
N GLY A 20 -15.17 -0.30 1.69
CA GLY A 20 -15.20 -1.61 2.35
C GLY A 20 -14.51 -2.72 1.56
N LEU A 21 -13.69 -2.38 0.56
CA LEU A 21 -12.89 -3.35 -0.16
C LEU A 21 -11.73 -3.82 0.70
N GLN A 22 -11.30 -5.06 0.46
CA GLN A 22 -10.17 -5.68 1.14
C GLN A 22 -9.12 -6.14 0.10
N PRO A 23 -8.37 -5.20 -0.49
CA PRO A 23 -7.42 -5.53 -1.55
C PRO A 23 -6.27 -6.39 -1.02
N ASP A 24 -5.77 -7.28 -1.86
CA ASP A 24 -4.51 -7.97 -1.63
C ASP A 24 -3.31 -7.21 -2.25
N ARG A 25 -2.10 -7.74 -2.08
CA ARG A 25 -0.90 -7.14 -2.69
C ARG A 25 -1.05 -6.92 -4.20
N SER A 26 -1.58 -7.89 -4.93
CA SER A 26 -1.67 -7.83 -6.39
C SER A 26 -2.60 -6.70 -6.81
N ASP A 27 -3.75 -6.58 -6.15
CA ASP A 27 -4.67 -5.48 -6.45
C ASP A 27 -4.07 -4.11 -6.16
N LEU A 28 -3.31 -3.99 -5.06
CA LEU A 28 -2.62 -2.76 -4.69
C LEU A 28 -1.49 -2.41 -5.66
N MET A 29 -0.76 -3.40 -6.15
CA MET A 29 0.27 -3.22 -7.18
C MET A 29 -0.36 -2.79 -8.50
N ASP A 30 -1.43 -3.44 -8.94
CA ASP A 30 -2.17 -3.06 -10.14
C ASP A 30 -2.68 -1.63 -10.03
N LEU A 31 -3.24 -1.25 -8.88
CA LEU A 31 -3.68 0.12 -8.62
C LEU A 31 -2.52 1.13 -8.67
N ALA A 32 -1.37 0.78 -8.08
CA ALA A 32 -0.18 1.63 -8.08
C ALA A 32 0.32 1.88 -9.52
N PHE A 33 0.40 0.83 -10.35
CA PHE A 33 0.76 0.97 -11.76
C PHE A 33 -0.29 1.75 -12.57
N GLN A 34 -1.58 1.51 -12.33
CA GLN A 34 -2.66 2.24 -13.01
C GLN A 34 -2.67 3.73 -12.69
N ARG A 35 -2.20 4.12 -11.50
CA ARG A 35 -2.16 5.51 -11.03
C ARG A 35 -0.80 6.17 -11.18
N ASP A 36 0.16 5.50 -11.84
CA ASP A 36 1.52 5.99 -12.03
C ASP A 36 2.16 6.40 -10.68
N ALA A 37 1.99 5.55 -9.67
CA ALA A 37 2.56 5.76 -8.35
C ALA A 37 4.10 5.72 -8.41
N SER A 38 4.77 6.40 -7.48
CA SER A 38 6.22 6.42 -7.44
C SER A 38 6.80 5.03 -7.16
N ASP A 39 8.03 4.81 -7.64
CA ASP A 39 8.80 3.59 -7.38
C ASP A 39 8.86 3.26 -5.88
N ASP A 40 9.00 4.27 -5.02
CA ASP A 40 9.01 4.07 -3.56
C ASP A 40 7.70 3.44 -3.05
N VAL A 41 6.55 3.88 -3.56
CA VAL A 41 5.23 3.34 -3.21
C VAL A 41 5.10 1.91 -3.75
N ILE A 42 5.51 1.68 -4.99
CA ILE A 42 5.48 0.35 -5.63
C ILE A 42 6.35 -0.62 -4.83
N ASP A 43 7.59 -0.25 -4.52
CA ASP A 43 8.52 -1.05 -3.72
C ASP A 43 7.96 -1.35 -2.32
N ALA A 44 7.34 -0.35 -1.67
CA ALA A 44 6.72 -0.56 -0.37
C ALA A 44 5.56 -1.57 -0.43
N LEU A 45 4.67 -1.45 -1.42
CA LEU A 45 3.56 -2.39 -1.63
C LEU A 45 4.05 -3.79 -2.05
N ASP A 46 5.15 -3.87 -2.80
CA ASP A 46 5.75 -5.14 -3.23
C ASP A 46 6.18 -6.00 -2.02
N THR A 47 6.58 -5.35 -0.93
CA THR A 47 6.98 -6.04 0.30
C THR A 47 5.84 -6.73 1.05
N LEU A 48 4.59 -6.46 0.70
CA LEU A 48 3.41 -7.03 1.35
C LEU A 48 3.27 -8.53 1.03
N GLY A 49 2.51 -9.24 1.86
CA GLY A 49 2.14 -10.63 1.58
C GLY A 49 0.95 -10.72 0.63
N GLY A 50 0.66 -11.93 0.13
CA GLY A 50 -0.54 -12.19 -0.69
C GLY A 50 -1.85 -12.34 0.10
N ARG A 51 -1.93 -11.79 1.33
CA ARG A 51 -3.17 -11.85 2.12
C ARG A 51 -3.96 -10.55 1.92
N PRO A 52 -5.30 -10.60 1.83
CA PRO A 52 -6.14 -9.42 1.82
C PRO A 52 -5.88 -8.54 3.04
N LEU A 53 -5.91 -7.23 2.83
CA LEU A 53 -5.84 -6.24 3.89
C LEU A 53 -7.24 -5.81 4.30
N GLU A 54 -7.52 -5.89 5.58
CA GLU A 54 -8.84 -5.61 6.15
C GLU A 54 -9.04 -4.12 6.44
N SER A 55 -7.95 -3.35 6.56
CA SER A 55 -8.02 -1.91 6.83
C SER A 55 -6.73 -1.15 6.48
N LEU A 56 -6.86 0.17 6.34
CA LEU A 56 -5.71 1.09 6.23
C LEU A 56 -4.75 0.99 7.43
N ALA A 57 -5.29 0.78 8.63
CA ALA A 57 -4.46 0.64 9.84
C ALA A 57 -3.56 -0.60 9.75
N GLN A 58 -4.11 -1.72 9.27
CA GLN A 58 -3.34 -2.95 9.05
C GLN A 58 -2.28 -2.77 7.96
N LEU A 59 -2.61 -2.10 6.85
CA LEU A 59 -1.64 -1.76 5.82
C LEU A 59 -0.47 -0.94 6.39
N LYS A 60 -0.79 0.13 7.13
CA LYS A 60 0.21 0.99 7.76
C LYS A 60 1.13 0.22 8.70
N GLU A 61 0.55 -0.63 9.53
CA GLU A 61 1.30 -1.44 10.48
C GLU A 61 2.25 -2.41 9.77
N GLN A 62 1.79 -3.11 8.73
CA GLN A 62 2.65 -4.02 7.97
C GLN A 62 3.81 -3.31 7.30
N LEU A 63 3.58 -2.14 6.69
CA LEU A 63 4.63 -1.35 6.06
C LEU A 63 5.61 -0.76 7.09
N ALA A 64 5.10 -0.31 8.24
CA ALA A 64 5.93 0.18 9.34
C ALA A 64 6.82 -0.94 9.92
N GLN A 65 6.28 -2.14 10.15
CA GLN A 65 7.03 -3.30 10.62
C GLN A 65 8.14 -3.71 9.66
N LYS A 66 7.95 -3.51 8.36
CA LYS A 66 8.95 -3.79 7.31
C LYS A 66 9.98 -2.67 7.16
N GLY A 67 9.80 -1.53 7.83
CA GLY A 67 10.74 -0.41 7.79
C GLY A 67 10.78 0.34 6.45
N VAL A 68 9.76 0.17 5.61
CA VAL A 68 9.68 0.77 4.25
C VAL A 68 9.00 2.14 4.24
N LEU A 69 8.53 2.63 5.39
CA LEU A 69 7.95 3.97 5.54
C LEU A 69 9.00 5.02 5.95
N ALA A 70 8.81 6.23 5.42
CA ALA A 70 9.59 7.44 5.70
C ALA A 70 9.38 7.94 7.14
#